data_AF-A0A524FW82-F1
#
_entry.id   AF-A0A524FW82-F1
#
_cell.length_a   1.000
_cell.length_b   1.000
_cell.length_c   1.000
_cell.angle_alpha   90.00
_cell.angle_beta   90.00
_cell.angle_gamma   90.00
#
_symmetry.space_group_name_H-M   'P 1'
#
loop_
_entity.id
_entity.type
_entity.pdbx_description
1 polymer ?
#
loop_
_entity_poly.entity_id
_entity_poly.type
_entity_poly.pdbx_seq_one_letter_code
_entity_poly.pdbx_strand_id
1 'polypeptide(L)'
;TPVYFEFSAPRNQSVKGLRTDHGKVYGVQKLTSKEDIFLDTTVGMTAAKMGMRLLPGRKLMDFYINGVEYFDGDEPGLLELRFIADRHPVGEFDMQSLKQEANEIIGSKRYKKIHLVASRPTQSVYASMIPLKPWSFSKLIPVVESPEHELKDNIEVDKDSIINKFYSILFNKDGSLTLTNKSSGVQYQGLHMFEDFGDRGDEYTFGRVGPEQARVKDVKRTVISSGPVVAEIQQSLTLELFSSIDSARERRIGKVKIPVVSIFKFYRDTPRIEVMTKLTNTAKDHRLRICFDLPFNTDTTLTSTHFGCIRRSGEPEIIPDAEELARTRSEYPEKPSGIQPQKGFIRVEDEHGTDAITVLNRGLPEIELVDGHRIALTLLRCVGWLSRSDYPERPIHAGPGEETPGAQEMNTEYEFHYGFVVHSREESLSTSAEQADVFQSDPVVFTLDSAEPPQTLLSPLVQLNNQTVRISSMRMRNNSVLITFYNLENSPVDIEVRVAEHIKKVSEIRMDGSTTKTHSISAENVTLSFEPREIKMCTFHLQ
;
A
#
# COMPACT_ATOMS: atom_id res chain seq x y z
N THR A 1 5.01 -2.33 -15.61
CA THR A 1 3.67 -2.57 -15.02
C THR A 1 2.81 -1.30 -15.04
N PRO A 2 1.52 -1.35 -15.44
CA PRO A 2 0.61 -0.20 -15.33
C PRO A 2 0.45 0.24 -13.87
N VAL A 3 0.40 1.55 -13.63
CA VAL A 3 0.30 2.13 -12.29
C VAL A 3 -1.06 2.79 -12.13
N TYR A 4 -1.76 2.43 -11.05
CA TYR A 4 -3.00 3.10 -10.64
C TYR A 4 -2.66 4.43 -9.98
N PHE A 5 -3.41 5.47 -10.31
CA PHE A 5 -3.35 6.74 -9.60
C PHE A 5 -4.68 7.47 -9.67
N GLU A 6 -4.86 8.37 -8.71
CA GLU A 6 -6.00 9.26 -8.63
C GLU A 6 -5.56 10.68 -8.96
N PHE A 7 -6.44 11.42 -9.62
CA PHE A 7 -6.24 12.83 -9.93
C PHE A 7 -7.55 13.57 -9.81
N SER A 8 -7.45 14.89 -9.63
CA SER A 8 -8.60 15.76 -9.47
C SER A 8 -8.73 16.72 -10.65
N ALA A 9 -9.95 16.94 -11.10
CA ALA A 9 -10.28 17.96 -12.09
C ALA A 9 -11.48 18.80 -11.62
N PRO A 10 -11.58 20.08 -12.03
CA PRO A 10 -12.76 20.91 -11.79
C PRO A 10 -14.07 20.19 -12.13
N ARG A 11 -15.09 20.28 -11.26
CA ARG A 11 -16.38 19.57 -11.46
C ARG A 11 -17.11 19.95 -12.75
N ASN A 12 -16.90 21.16 -13.26
CA ASN A 12 -17.43 21.60 -14.56
C ASN A 12 -16.65 21.06 -15.77
N GLN A 13 -15.46 20.51 -15.56
CA GLN A 13 -14.66 19.88 -16.61
C GLN A 13 -15.09 18.42 -16.80
N SER A 14 -15.64 18.11 -17.97
CA SER A 14 -15.90 16.72 -18.37
C SER A 14 -14.57 16.03 -18.69
N VAL A 15 -14.23 14.98 -17.96
CA VAL A 15 -13.05 14.14 -18.24
C VAL A 15 -13.51 12.75 -18.66
N LYS A 16 -13.20 12.36 -19.89
CA LYS A 16 -13.48 11.02 -20.46
C LYS A 16 -12.22 10.21 -20.78
N GLY A 17 -11.05 10.85 -20.72
CA GLY A 17 -9.76 10.19 -20.90
C GLY A 17 -8.60 11.02 -20.36
N LEU A 18 -7.43 10.39 -20.29
CA LEU A 18 -6.14 11.04 -20.07
C LEU A 18 -5.24 10.82 -21.28
N ARG A 19 -4.82 11.91 -21.93
CA ARG A 19 -3.89 11.88 -23.07
C ARG A 19 -2.45 12.01 -22.60
N THR A 20 -1.58 11.13 -23.08
CA THR A 20 -0.12 11.23 -22.86
C THR A 20 0.52 12.25 -23.82
N ASP A 21 1.74 12.66 -23.53
CA ASP A 21 2.60 13.44 -24.45
C ASP A 21 2.70 12.86 -25.88
N HIS A 22 2.70 11.54 -26.01
CA HIS A 22 2.71 10.83 -27.30
C HIS A 22 1.33 10.71 -27.98
N GLY A 23 0.29 11.36 -27.46
CA GLY A 23 -1.06 11.42 -28.07
C GLY A 23 -1.99 10.26 -27.72
N LYS A 24 -1.52 9.20 -27.06
CA LYS A 24 -2.36 8.06 -26.64
C LYS A 24 -3.32 8.46 -25.53
N VAL A 25 -4.59 8.08 -25.67
CA VAL A 25 -5.64 8.33 -24.66
C VAL A 25 -5.87 7.06 -23.84
N TYR A 26 -5.86 7.19 -22.50
CA TYR A 26 -6.20 6.14 -21.55
C TYR A 26 -7.56 6.41 -20.93
N GLY A 27 -8.31 5.33 -20.65
CA GLY A 27 -9.59 5.42 -19.96
C GLY A 27 -9.44 5.97 -18.54
N VAL A 28 -10.47 6.68 -18.11
CA VAL A 28 -10.60 7.19 -16.73
C VAL A 28 -11.88 6.66 -16.12
N GLN A 29 -11.92 6.65 -14.80
CA GLN A 29 -13.09 6.31 -14.02
C GLN A 29 -13.33 7.42 -13.01
N LYS A 30 -14.50 8.04 -13.06
CA LYS A 30 -14.90 8.98 -12.01
C LYS A 30 -15.11 8.23 -10.71
N LEU A 31 -14.44 8.65 -9.64
CA LEU A 31 -14.66 8.15 -8.29
C LEU A 31 -15.72 9.03 -7.60
N THR A 32 -16.45 8.45 -6.64
CA THR A 32 -17.44 9.18 -5.85
C THR A 32 -16.76 10.37 -5.19
N SER A 33 -17.24 11.60 -5.46
CA SER A 33 -16.62 12.81 -4.93
C SER A 33 -16.73 12.84 -3.41
N LYS A 34 -15.65 12.53 -2.70
CA LYS A 34 -15.53 12.90 -1.30
C LYS A 34 -15.16 14.38 -1.27
N GLU A 35 -16.05 15.21 -0.74
CA GLU A 35 -15.66 16.57 -0.41
C GLU A 35 -14.60 16.48 0.70
N ASP A 36 -13.40 17.00 0.43
CA ASP A 36 -12.35 17.11 1.43
C ASP A 36 -12.67 18.30 2.33
N ILE A 37 -13.55 18.04 3.32
CA ILE A 37 -13.98 18.99 4.34
C ILE A 37 -12.98 18.91 5.49
N PHE A 38 -12.26 19.99 5.71
CA PHE A 38 -11.27 20.10 6.78
C PHE A 38 -11.68 21.12 7.86
N LEU A 39 -12.79 21.82 7.66
CA LEU A 39 -13.46 22.63 8.67
C LEU A 39 -14.97 22.55 8.46
N ASP A 40 -15.69 22.19 9.50
CA ASP A 40 -17.15 22.16 9.55
C ASP A 40 -17.56 22.66 10.93
N THR A 41 -18.15 23.86 10.99
CA THR A 41 -18.51 24.48 12.27
C THR A 41 -19.62 25.50 12.14
N THR A 42 -20.43 25.65 13.19
CA THR A 42 -21.44 26.71 13.28
C THR A 42 -21.06 27.75 14.34
N VAL A 43 -21.01 29.02 13.97
CA VAL A 43 -20.61 30.13 14.84
C VAL A 43 -21.65 31.25 14.86
N GLY A 44 -21.75 31.98 15.98
CA GLY A 44 -22.57 33.20 16.07
C GLY A 44 -21.91 34.41 15.38
N MET A 45 -22.71 35.41 15.01
CA MET A 45 -22.22 36.59 14.26
C MET A 45 -21.08 37.36 14.96
N THR A 46 -21.08 37.44 16.29
CA THR A 46 -20.00 38.09 17.04
C THR A 46 -18.68 37.35 16.89
N ALA A 47 -18.70 36.01 16.94
CA ALA A 47 -17.52 35.18 16.73
C ALA A 47 -17.04 35.24 15.27
N ALA A 48 -17.96 35.20 14.30
CA ALA A 48 -17.66 35.38 12.89
C ALA A 48 -16.97 36.73 12.60
N LYS A 49 -17.49 37.82 13.18
CA LYS A 49 -16.90 39.16 13.04
C LYS A 49 -15.48 39.22 13.60
N MET A 50 -15.25 38.59 14.76
CA MET A 50 -13.92 38.51 15.35
C MET A 50 -12.97 37.69 14.48
N GLY A 51 -13.41 36.52 14.02
CA GLY A 51 -12.64 35.64 13.13
C GLY A 51 -12.21 36.33 11.84
N MET A 52 -13.13 37.01 11.15
CA MET A 52 -12.82 37.76 9.92
C MET A 52 -11.81 38.91 10.14
N ARG A 53 -11.84 39.55 11.32
CA ARG A 53 -10.86 40.58 11.67
C ARG A 53 -9.48 40.00 11.93
N LEU A 54 -9.41 38.83 12.57
CA LEU A 54 -8.16 38.16 12.93
C LEU A 54 -7.52 37.40 11.76
N LEU A 55 -8.25 37.17 10.67
CA LEU A 55 -7.74 36.48 9.48
C LEU A 55 -6.66 37.35 8.79
N PRO A 56 -5.36 36.97 8.87
CA PRO A 56 -4.23 37.82 8.50
C PRO A 56 -3.97 37.85 6.97
N GLY A 57 -4.77 37.13 6.20
CA GLY A 57 -4.69 36.98 4.75
C GLY A 57 -5.62 35.86 4.31
N ARG A 58 -5.38 35.26 3.14
CA ARG A 58 -6.20 34.11 2.69
C ARG A 58 -5.84 32.78 3.37
N LYS A 59 -4.84 32.72 4.25
CA LYS A 59 -4.43 31.47 4.91
C LYS A 59 -5.37 31.16 6.09
N LEU A 60 -5.93 29.95 6.09
CA LEU A 60 -6.77 29.37 7.13
C LEU A 60 -6.22 27.97 7.47
N MET A 61 -5.69 27.78 8.68
CA MET A 61 -4.95 26.57 9.07
C MET A 61 -3.79 26.29 8.09
N ASP A 62 -3.72 25.08 7.52
CA ASP A 62 -2.74 24.67 6.51
C ASP A 62 -3.21 24.94 5.06
N PHE A 63 -4.32 25.65 4.89
CA PHE A 63 -4.96 25.89 3.60
C PHE A 63 -5.04 27.39 3.25
N TYR A 64 -5.24 27.69 1.98
CA TYR A 64 -5.42 29.03 1.44
C TYR A 64 -6.81 29.13 0.80
N ILE A 65 -7.61 30.10 1.23
CA ILE A 65 -8.91 30.46 0.66
C ILE A 65 -8.68 30.99 -0.76
N ASN A 66 -9.28 30.28 -1.71
CA ASN A 66 -9.22 30.54 -3.14
C ASN A 66 -10.59 30.96 -3.70
N GLY A 67 -11.67 30.75 -2.95
CA GLY A 67 -13.03 31.15 -3.31
C GLY A 67 -13.96 31.16 -2.11
N VAL A 68 -15.10 31.85 -2.25
CA VAL A 68 -16.16 31.92 -1.24
C VAL A 68 -17.53 31.82 -1.90
N GLU A 69 -18.43 31.04 -1.31
CA GLU A 69 -19.83 30.94 -1.72
C GLU A 69 -20.74 31.18 -0.50
N TYR A 70 -21.93 31.76 -0.74
CA TYR A 70 -22.90 32.10 0.28
C TYR A 70 -24.27 31.54 -0.09
N PHE A 71 -24.94 30.87 0.84
CA PHE A 71 -26.30 30.38 0.65
C PHE A 71 -27.18 30.70 1.88
N ASP A 72 -28.48 30.83 1.67
CA ASP A 72 -29.43 30.80 2.79
C ASP A 72 -29.52 29.37 3.32
N GLY A 73 -29.32 29.20 4.63
CA GLY A 73 -29.45 27.89 5.28
C GLY A 73 -30.90 27.44 5.45
N ASP A 74 -31.07 26.15 5.75
CA ASP A 74 -32.39 25.53 5.92
C ASP A 74 -33.19 26.10 7.12
N GLU A 75 -32.49 26.71 8.08
CA GLU A 75 -33.10 27.40 9.22
C GLU A 75 -33.17 28.93 9.03
N PRO A 76 -34.29 29.59 9.39
CA PRO A 76 -34.40 31.04 9.31
C PRO A 76 -33.30 31.79 10.08
N GLY A 77 -32.49 32.56 9.34
CA GLY A 77 -31.40 33.34 9.90
C GLY A 77 -30.08 32.57 10.05
N LEU A 78 -29.94 31.41 9.42
CA LEU A 78 -28.66 30.73 9.21
C LEU A 78 -28.07 31.12 7.84
N LEU A 79 -26.81 31.53 7.82
CA LEU A 79 -26.03 31.68 6.59
C LEU A 79 -25.14 30.45 6.42
N GLU A 80 -25.20 29.83 5.26
CA GLU A 80 -24.23 28.83 4.82
C GLU A 80 -23.08 29.56 4.11
N LEU A 81 -21.89 29.53 4.72
CA LEU A 81 -20.68 30.12 4.18
C LEU A 81 -19.73 28.99 3.78
N ARG A 82 -19.37 28.95 2.51
CA ARG A 82 -18.43 27.96 2.00
C ARG A 82 -17.12 28.61 1.61
N PHE A 83 -16.03 28.20 2.25
CA PHE A 83 -14.69 28.52 1.76
C PHE A 83 -14.19 27.40 0.86
N ILE A 84 -13.82 27.78 -0.37
CA ILE A 84 -13.10 26.94 -1.31
C ILE A 84 -11.62 27.17 -1.06
N ALA A 85 -10.90 26.18 -0.55
CA ALA A 85 -9.53 26.36 -0.10
C ALA A 85 -8.63 25.15 -0.40
N ASP A 86 -7.35 25.36 -0.71
CA ASP A 86 -6.39 24.27 -1.01
C ASP A 86 -5.05 24.51 -0.28
N ARG A 87 -4.14 23.53 -0.25
CA ARG A 87 -2.82 23.62 0.41
C ARG A 87 -1.91 24.67 -0.22
N HIS A 88 -2.26 25.11 -1.42
CA HIS A 88 -1.56 26.15 -2.15
C HIS A 88 -2.52 27.28 -2.57
N PRO A 89 -2.04 28.53 -2.58
CA PRO A 89 -2.79 29.62 -3.16
C PRO A 89 -3.04 29.40 -4.65
N VAL A 90 -4.29 29.55 -5.10
CA VAL A 90 -4.69 29.47 -6.52
C VAL A 90 -5.31 30.80 -6.92
N GLY A 91 -4.83 31.39 -8.03
CA GLY A 91 -5.33 32.66 -8.57
C GLY A 91 -5.15 33.87 -7.64
N GLU A 92 -5.70 35.00 -8.09
CA GLU A 92 -5.89 36.21 -7.29
C GLU A 92 -7.15 36.05 -6.43
N PHE A 93 -7.08 36.40 -5.14
CA PHE A 93 -8.23 36.37 -4.24
C PHE A 93 -8.26 37.65 -3.41
N ASP A 94 -9.29 38.48 -3.62
CA ASP A 94 -9.41 39.78 -2.99
C ASP A 94 -9.93 39.64 -1.54
N MET A 95 -8.99 39.60 -0.60
CA MET A 95 -9.28 39.57 0.83
C MET A 95 -9.98 40.84 1.34
N GLN A 96 -9.85 41.98 0.66
CA GLN A 96 -10.57 43.19 1.04
C GLN A 96 -12.04 43.09 0.64
N SER A 97 -12.34 42.60 -0.58
CA SER A 97 -13.71 42.32 -1.02
C SER A 97 -14.43 41.35 -0.07
N LEU A 98 -13.79 40.21 0.25
CA LEU A 98 -14.34 39.25 1.21
C LEU A 98 -14.65 39.89 2.57
N LYS A 99 -13.73 40.72 3.10
CA LYS A 99 -13.93 41.42 4.38
C LYS A 99 -15.06 42.44 4.30
N GLN A 100 -15.22 43.13 3.17
CA GLN A 100 -16.30 44.08 2.96
C GLN A 100 -17.66 43.36 2.91
N GLU A 101 -17.78 42.33 2.06
CA GLU A 101 -18.99 41.50 1.94
C GLU A 101 -19.40 40.90 3.30
N ALA A 102 -18.44 40.33 4.03
CA ALA A 102 -18.70 39.79 5.35
C ALA A 102 -19.23 40.86 6.32
N ASN A 103 -18.68 42.08 6.29
CA ASN A 103 -19.16 43.18 7.13
C ASN A 103 -20.57 43.64 6.74
N GLU A 104 -20.91 43.67 5.44
CA GLU A 104 -22.24 44.00 4.95
C GLU A 104 -23.27 42.93 5.38
N ILE A 105 -22.94 41.66 5.22
CA ILE A 105 -23.76 40.53 5.66
C ILE A 105 -23.99 40.59 7.18
N ILE A 106 -22.92 40.79 7.97
CA ILE A 106 -23.02 40.94 9.43
C ILE A 106 -23.85 42.18 9.80
N GLY A 107 -23.68 43.28 9.08
CA GLY A 107 -24.39 44.54 9.30
C GLY A 107 -25.88 44.50 8.96
N SER A 108 -26.28 43.64 8.00
CA SER A 108 -27.67 43.49 7.56
C SER A 108 -28.62 43.00 8.66
N LYS A 109 -28.08 42.33 9.70
CA LYS A 109 -28.85 41.63 10.76
C LYS A 109 -29.82 40.57 10.24
N ARG A 110 -29.70 40.16 8.96
CA ARG A 110 -30.50 39.08 8.35
C ARG A 110 -30.19 37.74 8.99
N TYR A 111 -28.92 37.49 9.31
CA TYR A 111 -28.44 36.22 9.85
C TYR A 111 -28.04 36.36 11.33
N LYS A 112 -28.30 35.29 12.10
CA LYS A 112 -27.98 35.16 13.52
C LYS A 112 -26.76 34.25 13.76
N LYS A 113 -26.50 33.32 12.83
CA LYS A 113 -25.38 32.37 12.86
C LYS A 113 -24.87 32.12 11.44
N ILE A 114 -23.63 31.65 11.36
CA ILE A 114 -22.99 31.18 10.12
C ILE A 114 -22.59 29.73 10.33
N HIS A 115 -23.05 28.85 9.46
CA HIS A 115 -22.46 27.52 9.28
C HIS A 115 -21.34 27.66 8.24
N LEU A 116 -20.10 27.41 8.68
CA LEU A 116 -18.90 27.56 7.89
C LEU A 116 -18.36 26.16 7.53
N VAL A 117 -18.35 25.88 6.23
CA VAL A 117 -17.67 24.71 5.67
C VAL A 117 -16.46 25.20 4.89
N ALA A 118 -15.25 24.78 5.27
CA ALA A 118 -14.08 24.92 4.43
C ALA A 118 -13.80 23.57 3.78
N SER A 119 -13.92 23.55 2.46
CA SER A 119 -13.64 22.38 1.65
C SER A 119 -12.69 22.74 0.53
N ARG A 120 -12.00 21.74 0.00
CA ARG A 120 -11.34 21.91 -1.29
C ARG A 120 -12.38 22.22 -2.38
N PRO A 121 -12.00 22.90 -3.50
CA PRO A 121 -12.94 23.16 -4.60
C PRO A 121 -13.66 21.87 -4.95
N THR A 122 -14.93 21.95 -5.37
CA THR A 122 -15.67 20.76 -5.83
C THR A 122 -14.94 20.17 -7.03
N GLN A 123 -13.99 19.29 -6.77
CA GLN A 123 -13.22 18.57 -7.75
C GLN A 123 -13.91 17.22 -7.90
N SER A 124 -14.02 16.78 -9.15
CA SER A 124 -14.28 15.37 -9.39
C SER A 124 -12.95 14.64 -9.30
N VAL A 125 -12.91 13.60 -8.47
CA VAL A 125 -11.78 12.69 -8.40
C VAL A 125 -11.96 11.63 -9.49
N TYR A 126 -10.89 11.32 -10.19
CA TYR A 126 -10.85 10.32 -11.23
C TYR A 126 -9.69 9.37 -10.96
N ALA A 127 -9.89 8.10 -11.28
CA ALA A 127 -8.85 7.09 -11.35
C ALA A 127 -8.44 6.83 -12.79
N SER A 128 -7.17 6.52 -12.99
CA SER A 128 -6.65 5.98 -14.25
C SER A 128 -5.56 4.96 -13.96
N MET A 129 -5.24 4.15 -14.98
CA MET A 129 -4.18 3.16 -14.90
C MET A 129 -3.32 3.27 -16.16
N ILE A 130 -2.08 3.72 -16.00
CA ILE A 130 -1.18 4.05 -17.11
C ILE A 130 0.22 3.49 -16.82
N PRO A 131 0.93 2.94 -17.82
CA PRO A 131 2.35 2.67 -17.71
C PRO A 131 3.13 3.99 -17.55
N LEU A 132 3.67 4.25 -16.36
CA LEU A 132 4.48 5.43 -16.07
C LEU A 132 5.97 5.13 -16.28
N LYS A 133 6.74 6.16 -16.67
CA LYS A 133 8.20 6.07 -16.79
C LYS A 133 8.82 6.33 -15.40
N PRO A 134 9.53 5.37 -14.79
CA PRO A 134 10.15 5.56 -13.47
C PRO A 134 11.21 6.66 -13.51
N TRP A 135 11.45 7.33 -12.38
CA TRP A 135 12.45 8.39 -12.21
C TRP A 135 12.34 9.56 -13.22
N SER A 136 11.11 9.84 -13.67
CA SER A 136 10.78 10.95 -14.56
C SER A 136 9.37 11.46 -14.30
N PHE A 137 9.05 12.67 -14.75
CA PHE A 137 7.68 13.16 -14.74
C PHE A 137 6.95 12.69 -16.00
N SER A 138 5.70 12.27 -15.84
CA SER A 138 4.81 11.94 -16.97
C SER A 138 3.77 13.05 -17.12
N LYS A 139 3.70 13.67 -18.31
CA LYS A 139 2.67 14.66 -18.62
C LYS A 139 1.39 13.95 -19.07
N LEU A 140 0.28 14.28 -18.42
CA LEU A 140 -1.04 13.74 -18.71
C LEU A 140 -2.05 14.88 -18.83
N ILE A 141 -2.84 14.87 -19.90
CA ILE A 141 -3.82 15.93 -20.21
C ILE A 141 -5.23 15.33 -20.08
N PRO A 142 -6.08 15.82 -19.16
CA PRO A 142 -7.50 15.47 -19.12
C PRO A 142 -8.20 15.90 -20.42
N VAL A 143 -8.91 14.97 -21.05
CA VAL A 143 -9.61 15.19 -22.34
C VAL A 143 -11.07 14.76 -22.27
N VAL A 144 -11.90 15.37 -23.12
CA VAL A 144 -13.32 15.01 -23.30
C VAL A 144 -13.53 13.80 -24.21
N GLU A 145 -12.47 13.35 -24.85
CA GLU A 145 -12.43 12.20 -25.77
C GLU A 145 -12.23 10.91 -24.97
N SER A 146 -12.95 9.86 -25.34
CA SER A 146 -12.71 8.51 -24.84
C SER A 146 -11.61 7.82 -25.67
N PRO A 147 -10.90 6.81 -25.13
CA PRO A 147 -9.96 6.02 -25.92
C PRO A 147 -10.61 5.42 -27.19
N GLU A 148 -9.92 5.49 -28.33
CA GLU A 148 -10.44 5.09 -29.66
C GLU A 148 -10.81 3.60 -29.77
N HIS A 149 -10.16 2.74 -28.98
CA HIS A 149 -10.52 1.34 -28.88
C HIS A 149 -11.35 1.12 -27.63
N GLU A 150 -12.60 0.68 -27.81
CA GLU A 150 -13.39 0.12 -26.71
C GLU A 150 -12.56 -0.91 -25.96
N LEU A 151 -12.56 -0.80 -24.64
CA LEU A 151 -11.87 -1.72 -23.74
C LEU A 151 -12.53 -3.09 -23.89
N LYS A 152 -11.99 -3.95 -24.76
CA LYS A 152 -12.49 -5.32 -24.95
C LYS A 152 -12.45 -6.14 -23.66
N ASP A 153 -11.53 -5.80 -22.76
CA ASP A 153 -11.35 -6.43 -21.46
C ASP A 153 -12.05 -5.59 -20.37
N ASN A 154 -13.31 -5.89 -20.07
CA ASN A 154 -14.04 -5.25 -18.99
C ASN A 154 -13.82 -5.96 -17.64
N ILE A 155 -14.05 -5.21 -16.56
CA ILE A 155 -14.22 -5.77 -15.22
C ILE A 155 -15.73 -5.98 -15.01
N GLU A 156 -16.15 -7.22 -14.87
CA GLU A 156 -17.52 -7.56 -14.48
C GLU A 156 -17.55 -7.76 -12.98
N VAL A 157 -18.42 -7.03 -12.28
CA VAL A 157 -18.50 -7.06 -10.82
C VAL A 157 -19.94 -7.24 -10.35
N ASP A 158 -20.12 -8.17 -9.42
CA ASP A 158 -21.27 -8.29 -8.55
C ASP A 158 -20.77 -8.30 -7.10
N LYS A 159 -21.67 -8.16 -6.13
CA LYS A 159 -21.31 -8.22 -4.70
C LYS A 159 -20.62 -9.53 -4.31
N ASP A 160 -20.88 -10.63 -5.01
CA ASP A 160 -20.34 -11.96 -4.69
C ASP A 160 -19.36 -12.50 -5.74
N SER A 161 -19.08 -11.76 -6.82
CA SER A 161 -18.16 -12.22 -7.87
C SER A 161 -17.46 -11.09 -8.63
N ILE A 162 -16.26 -11.38 -9.13
CA ILE A 162 -15.50 -10.46 -9.99
C ILE A 162 -14.83 -11.24 -11.11
N ILE A 163 -14.94 -10.75 -12.35
CA ILE A 163 -14.33 -11.37 -13.53
C ILE A 163 -13.58 -10.30 -14.31
N ASN A 164 -12.32 -10.55 -14.66
CA ASN A 164 -11.55 -9.74 -15.60
C ASN A 164 -10.76 -10.66 -16.55
N LYS A 165 -9.81 -10.13 -17.32
CA LYS A 165 -9.02 -10.95 -18.26
C LYS A 165 -8.06 -11.96 -17.59
N PHE A 166 -7.71 -11.76 -16.33
CA PHE A 166 -6.72 -12.58 -15.61
C PHE A 166 -7.37 -13.69 -14.78
N TYR A 167 -8.51 -13.41 -14.17
CA TYR A 167 -9.15 -14.34 -13.24
C TYR A 167 -10.68 -14.23 -13.23
N SER A 168 -11.30 -15.23 -12.62
CA SER A 168 -12.65 -15.18 -12.09
C SER A 168 -12.58 -15.46 -10.59
N ILE A 169 -13.26 -14.66 -9.76
CA ILE A 169 -13.31 -14.87 -8.31
C ILE A 169 -14.77 -14.97 -7.86
N LEU A 170 -15.00 -15.92 -6.96
CA LEU A 170 -16.23 -16.07 -6.19
C LEU A 170 -15.93 -15.77 -4.72
N PHE A 171 -16.77 -14.96 -4.08
CA PHE A 171 -16.73 -14.75 -2.65
C PHE A 171 -17.59 -15.78 -1.91
N ASN A 172 -16.96 -16.61 -1.07
CA ASN A 172 -17.60 -17.73 -0.39
C ASN A 172 -18.40 -17.29 0.83
N LYS A 173 -19.37 -18.09 1.30
CA LYS A 173 -20.24 -17.70 2.44
C LYS A 173 -19.49 -17.52 3.77
N ASP A 174 -18.31 -18.10 3.90
CA ASP A 174 -17.43 -17.99 5.07
C ASP A 174 -16.49 -16.77 5.02
N GLY A 175 -16.59 -15.93 3.98
CA GLY A 175 -15.76 -14.75 3.80
C GLY A 175 -14.45 -14.97 3.04
N SER A 176 -14.12 -16.23 2.69
CA SER A 176 -12.97 -16.56 1.85
C SER A 176 -13.25 -16.30 0.37
N LEU A 177 -12.21 -16.38 -0.47
CA LEU A 177 -12.29 -16.27 -1.92
C LEU A 177 -11.92 -17.59 -2.59
N THR A 178 -12.59 -17.86 -3.70
CA THR A 178 -12.18 -18.87 -4.68
C THR A 178 -11.79 -18.16 -5.96
N LEU A 179 -10.52 -18.26 -6.36
CA LEU A 179 -9.98 -17.67 -7.58
C LEU A 179 -9.71 -18.74 -8.62
N THR A 180 -10.17 -18.55 -9.86
CA THR A 180 -9.75 -19.33 -11.02
C THR A 180 -8.79 -18.50 -11.85
N ASN A 181 -7.55 -18.98 -12.00
CA ASN A 181 -6.56 -18.37 -12.88
C ASN A 181 -6.94 -18.69 -14.33
N LYS A 182 -7.22 -17.66 -15.15
CA LYS A 182 -7.67 -17.88 -16.54
C LYS A 182 -6.56 -18.38 -17.46
N SER A 183 -5.28 -18.14 -17.14
CA SER A 183 -4.19 -18.60 -18.00
C SER A 183 -3.93 -20.09 -17.88
N SER A 184 -4.01 -20.64 -16.66
CA SER A 184 -3.74 -22.05 -16.37
C SER A 184 -5.00 -22.89 -16.17
N GLY A 185 -6.14 -22.27 -15.86
CA GLY A 185 -7.36 -22.94 -15.44
C GLY A 185 -7.34 -23.43 -13.99
N VAL A 186 -6.23 -23.25 -13.26
CA VAL A 186 -6.09 -23.70 -11.87
C VAL A 186 -6.99 -22.89 -10.95
N GLN A 187 -7.59 -23.57 -9.97
CA GLN A 187 -8.45 -22.96 -8.96
C GLN A 187 -7.76 -22.93 -7.61
N TYR A 188 -7.68 -21.74 -7.03
CA TYR A 188 -7.24 -21.47 -5.67
C TYR A 188 -8.47 -21.32 -4.79
N GLN A 189 -8.70 -22.28 -3.90
CA GLN A 189 -9.78 -22.24 -2.92
C GLN A 189 -9.19 -21.82 -1.57
N GLY A 190 -9.99 -21.22 -0.69
CA GLY A 190 -9.50 -20.86 0.66
C GLY A 190 -8.52 -19.68 0.66
N LEU A 191 -8.67 -18.72 -0.26
CA LEU A 191 -7.91 -17.48 -0.19
C LEU A 191 -8.56 -16.50 0.80
N HIS A 192 -7.77 -15.67 1.47
CA HIS A 192 -8.26 -14.66 2.40
C HIS A 192 -9.07 -15.25 3.58
N MET A 193 -8.51 -16.25 4.26
CA MET A 193 -9.11 -16.84 5.46
C MET A 193 -8.48 -16.26 6.72
N PHE A 194 -9.30 -15.81 7.67
CA PHE A 194 -8.79 -15.41 8.97
C PHE A 194 -8.40 -16.64 9.78
N GLU A 195 -7.32 -16.52 10.55
CA GLU A 195 -6.85 -17.56 11.44
C GLU A 195 -6.28 -16.92 12.71
N ASP A 196 -6.53 -17.55 13.86
CA ASP A 196 -6.15 -16.97 15.14
C ASP A 196 -5.74 -18.05 16.15
N PHE A 197 -4.56 -17.86 16.75
CA PHE A 197 -4.00 -18.72 17.82
C PHE A 197 -3.78 -17.93 19.09
N GLY A 198 -3.73 -18.61 20.24
CA GLY A 198 -3.20 -18.00 21.47
C GLY A 198 -1.67 -17.88 21.39
N ASP A 199 -1.14 -16.87 22.06
CA ASP A 199 0.29 -16.58 22.16
C ASP A 199 0.72 -16.46 23.62
N ARG A 200 1.37 -17.51 24.15
CA ARG A 200 2.06 -17.51 25.45
C ARG A 200 3.54 -17.11 25.31
N GLY A 201 3.92 -16.51 24.20
CA GLY A 201 5.26 -16.02 23.99
C GLY A 201 5.53 -14.70 24.70
N ASP A 202 6.38 -13.92 24.08
CA ASP A 202 6.79 -12.57 24.45
C ASP A 202 7.09 -11.77 23.17
N GLU A 203 7.66 -10.57 23.28
CA GLU A 203 7.93 -9.70 22.12
C GLU A 203 8.94 -10.27 21.11
N TYR A 204 9.72 -11.29 21.47
CA TYR A 204 10.70 -11.92 20.57
C TYR A 204 10.18 -13.18 19.90
N THR A 205 9.54 -14.08 20.65
CA THR A 205 9.22 -15.43 20.17
C THR A 205 7.74 -15.75 20.39
N PHE A 206 7.08 -16.26 19.34
CA PHE A 206 5.69 -16.74 19.39
C PHE A 206 5.60 -18.08 20.14
N GLY A 207 4.71 -18.17 21.13
CA GLY A 207 4.43 -19.40 21.87
C GLY A 207 3.01 -19.89 21.58
N ARG A 208 2.84 -20.85 20.68
CA ARG A 208 1.50 -21.26 20.20
C ARG A 208 0.67 -21.90 21.30
N VAL A 209 -0.55 -21.40 21.51
CA VAL A 209 -1.59 -22.03 22.34
C VAL A 209 -2.81 -22.32 21.48
N GLY A 210 -3.20 -23.59 21.39
CA GLY A 210 -4.38 -24.03 20.66
C GLY A 210 -5.68 -23.95 21.47
N PRO A 211 -6.83 -24.23 20.83
CA PRO A 211 -6.98 -24.50 19.41
C PRO A 211 -6.92 -23.23 18.54
N GLU A 212 -6.78 -23.43 17.23
CA GLU A 212 -7.09 -22.39 16.22
C GLU A 212 -8.55 -21.98 16.34
N GLN A 213 -8.85 -20.68 16.31
CA GLN A 213 -10.23 -20.23 16.19
C GLN A 213 -10.36 -18.79 15.65
N ALA A 214 -10.69 -18.67 14.37
CA ALA A 214 -11.22 -17.44 13.77
C ALA A 214 -12.59 -17.67 13.10
N ARG A 215 -13.66 -17.84 13.90
CA ARG A 215 -14.99 -18.13 13.35
C ARG A 215 -15.62 -16.88 12.74
N VAL A 216 -15.85 -16.91 11.44
CA VAL A 216 -16.52 -15.83 10.70
C VAL A 216 -18.05 -15.89 10.84
N LYS A 217 -18.67 -14.73 11.07
CA LYS A 217 -20.13 -14.51 11.14
C LYS A 217 -20.53 -13.26 10.38
N ASP A 218 -21.82 -13.15 10.10
CA ASP A 218 -22.47 -11.92 9.62
C ASP A 218 -21.84 -11.28 8.38
N VAL A 219 -21.35 -12.12 7.45
CA VAL A 219 -20.71 -11.67 6.21
C VAL A 219 -21.72 -10.91 5.34
N LYS A 220 -21.39 -9.67 5.01
CA LYS A 220 -22.15 -8.78 4.13
C LYS A 220 -21.22 -8.15 3.12
N ARG A 221 -21.70 -7.98 1.89
CA ARG A 221 -20.93 -7.40 0.79
C ARG A 221 -21.66 -6.28 0.11
N THR A 222 -20.92 -5.24 -0.25
CA THR A 222 -21.40 -4.10 -1.03
C THR A 222 -20.38 -3.77 -2.10
N VAL A 223 -20.83 -3.62 -3.34
CA VAL A 223 -20.01 -3.06 -4.41
C VAL A 223 -19.87 -1.56 -4.14
N ILE A 224 -18.65 -1.12 -3.87
CA ILE A 224 -18.31 0.30 -3.59
C ILE A 224 -18.06 1.05 -4.90
N SER A 225 -17.41 0.37 -5.84
CA SER A 225 -17.02 0.95 -7.12
C SER A 225 -17.12 -0.11 -8.22
N SER A 226 -17.71 0.26 -9.35
CA SER A 226 -17.87 -0.61 -10.51
C SER A 226 -17.64 0.24 -11.76
N GLY A 227 -16.37 0.40 -12.15
CA GLY A 227 -16.03 1.17 -13.33
C GLY A 227 -14.98 0.52 -14.21
N PRO A 228 -14.65 1.17 -15.32
CA PRO A 228 -13.86 0.58 -16.40
C PRO A 228 -12.36 0.45 -16.07
N VAL A 229 -11.89 0.99 -14.95
CA VAL A 229 -10.48 0.97 -14.53
C VAL A 229 -10.30 0.09 -13.30
N VAL A 230 -11.21 0.23 -12.34
CA VAL A 230 -11.15 -0.40 -11.04
C VAL A 230 -12.55 -0.78 -10.56
N ALA A 231 -12.65 -1.92 -9.89
CA ALA A 231 -13.82 -2.29 -9.12
C ALA A 231 -13.43 -2.52 -7.66
N GLU A 232 -14.34 -2.19 -6.74
CA GLU A 232 -14.12 -2.34 -5.30
C GLU A 232 -15.32 -3.02 -4.65
N ILE A 233 -15.05 -4.03 -3.84
CA ILE A 233 -16.05 -4.73 -3.02
C ILE A 233 -15.65 -4.58 -1.56
N GLN A 234 -16.55 -4.05 -0.74
CA GLN A 234 -16.41 -4.07 0.70
C GLN A 234 -17.07 -5.33 1.25
N GLN A 235 -16.33 -6.11 2.02
CA GLN A 235 -16.83 -7.21 2.85
C GLN A 235 -16.78 -6.80 4.32
N SER A 236 -17.92 -6.80 4.98
CA SER A 236 -18.03 -6.62 6.43
C SER A 236 -18.40 -7.95 7.07
N LEU A 237 -17.75 -8.31 8.17
CA LEU A 237 -17.98 -9.55 8.90
C LEU A 237 -17.69 -9.37 10.39
N THR A 238 -18.02 -10.37 11.19
CA THR A 238 -17.63 -10.45 12.61
C THR A 238 -16.77 -11.68 12.84
N LEU A 239 -15.60 -11.50 13.46
CA LEU A 239 -14.77 -12.60 13.95
C LEU A 239 -15.16 -12.93 15.40
N GLU A 240 -15.46 -14.21 15.66
CA GLU A 240 -15.60 -14.75 17.01
C GLU A 240 -14.29 -15.44 17.44
N LEU A 241 -13.51 -14.75 18.28
CA LEU A 241 -12.22 -15.20 18.79
C LEU A 241 -12.32 -15.58 20.28
N PHE A 242 -11.25 -16.18 20.82
CA PHE A 242 -11.03 -16.23 22.27
C PHE A 242 -10.60 -14.84 22.79
N SER A 243 -10.93 -14.51 24.03
CA SER A 243 -10.57 -13.20 24.58
C SER A 243 -9.14 -13.13 25.11
N SER A 244 -8.59 -14.24 25.60
CA SER A 244 -7.23 -14.34 26.14
C SER A 244 -6.80 -15.81 26.29
N ILE A 245 -5.58 -16.03 26.79
CA ILE A 245 -5.21 -17.30 27.42
C ILE A 245 -5.55 -17.30 28.91
N ASP A 246 -5.55 -18.47 29.55
CA ASP A 246 -5.78 -18.63 30.98
C ASP A 246 -4.53 -18.27 31.81
N SER A 247 -4.68 -18.16 33.12
CA SER A 247 -3.57 -17.81 34.02
C SER A 247 -2.45 -18.86 34.04
N ALA A 248 -2.77 -20.11 33.72
CA ALA A 248 -1.79 -21.18 33.55
C ALA A 248 -1.07 -21.10 32.19
N ARG A 249 -1.59 -20.31 31.24
CA ARG A 249 -1.04 -20.07 29.89
C ARG A 249 -0.99 -21.33 29.04
N GLU A 250 -1.92 -22.25 29.29
CA GLU A 250 -2.02 -23.53 28.59
C GLU A 250 -3.23 -23.60 27.68
N ARG A 251 -4.23 -22.74 27.89
CA ARG A 251 -5.52 -22.81 27.18
C ARG A 251 -6.05 -21.44 26.86
N ARG A 252 -6.78 -21.36 25.75
CA ARG A 252 -7.53 -20.15 25.35
C ARG A 252 -8.88 -20.13 26.05
N ILE A 253 -9.29 -18.95 26.53
CA ILE A 253 -10.52 -18.77 27.32
C ILE A 253 -11.32 -17.55 26.90
N GLY A 254 -12.58 -17.52 27.32
CA GLY A 254 -13.53 -16.45 27.02
C GLY A 254 -13.88 -16.36 25.53
N LYS A 255 -14.64 -15.33 25.17
CA LYS A 255 -15.07 -15.06 23.80
C LYS A 255 -15.13 -13.57 23.57
N VAL A 256 -14.72 -13.14 22.39
CA VAL A 256 -14.84 -11.75 21.95
C VAL A 256 -15.31 -11.71 20.50
N LYS A 257 -16.04 -10.65 20.16
CA LYS A 257 -16.54 -10.38 18.81
C LYS A 257 -15.84 -9.16 18.26
N ILE A 258 -15.13 -9.31 17.16
CA ILE A 258 -14.40 -8.23 16.51
C ILE A 258 -15.04 -7.99 15.13
N PRO A 259 -15.74 -6.85 14.94
CA PRO A 259 -16.16 -6.43 13.60
C PRO A 259 -14.93 -6.17 12.72
N VAL A 260 -14.99 -6.66 11.49
CA VAL A 260 -13.92 -6.51 10.50
C VAL A 260 -14.51 -5.98 9.19
N VAL A 261 -13.80 -5.05 8.57
CA VAL A 261 -14.12 -4.55 7.23
C VAL A 261 -12.91 -4.77 6.32
N SER A 262 -13.08 -5.53 5.25
CA SER A 262 -12.09 -5.71 4.19
C SER A 262 -12.58 -5.05 2.90
N ILE A 263 -11.79 -4.17 2.30
CA ILE A 263 -12.06 -3.57 0.98
C ILE A 263 -11.12 -4.24 -0.02
N PHE A 264 -11.71 -4.98 -0.96
CA PHE A 264 -11.00 -5.62 -2.06
C PHE A 264 -11.03 -4.70 -3.28
N LYS A 265 -9.87 -4.46 -3.87
CA LYS A 265 -9.69 -3.61 -5.05
C LYS A 265 -9.13 -4.43 -6.20
N PHE A 266 -9.84 -4.39 -7.32
CA PHE A 266 -9.58 -5.17 -8.53
C PHE A 266 -9.33 -4.25 -9.70
N TYR A 267 -8.34 -4.59 -10.53
CA TYR A 267 -7.92 -3.76 -11.64
C TYR A 267 -8.20 -4.41 -12.99
N ARG A 268 -8.39 -3.58 -14.01
CA ARG A 268 -8.56 -4.06 -15.40
C ARG A 268 -7.25 -4.60 -15.98
N ASP A 269 -6.16 -3.87 -15.76
CA ASP A 269 -4.91 -4.04 -16.50
C ASP A 269 -3.77 -4.69 -15.71
N THR A 270 -4.04 -5.17 -14.49
CA THR A 270 -3.09 -5.99 -13.71
C THR A 270 -3.81 -7.14 -13.01
N PRO A 271 -3.18 -8.33 -12.86
CA PRO A 271 -3.72 -9.44 -12.07
C PRO A 271 -3.68 -9.18 -10.56
N ARG A 272 -3.12 -8.06 -10.11
CA ARG A 272 -3.03 -7.72 -8.69
C ARG A 272 -4.40 -7.50 -8.08
N ILE A 273 -4.58 -8.05 -6.89
CA ILE A 273 -5.72 -7.83 -6.01
C ILE A 273 -5.17 -7.18 -4.75
N GLU A 274 -5.72 -6.04 -4.38
CA GLU A 274 -5.32 -5.32 -3.18
C GLU A 274 -6.42 -5.42 -2.13
N VAL A 275 -6.02 -5.53 -0.88
CA VAL A 275 -6.92 -5.65 0.26
C VAL A 275 -6.47 -4.69 1.35
N MET A 276 -7.41 -3.88 1.81
CA MET A 276 -7.29 -3.13 3.06
C MET A 276 -8.25 -3.74 4.07
N THR A 277 -7.75 -4.11 5.25
CA THR A 277 -8.57 -4.69 6.34
C THR A 277 -8.49 -3.81 7.58
N LYS A 278 -9.66 -3.43 8.12
CA LYS A 278 -9.80 -2.68 9.38
C LYS A 278 -10.43 -3.51 10.47
N LEU A 279 -9.92 -3.35 11.69
CA LEU A 279 -10.51 -3.87 12.92
C LEU A 279 -10.04 -3.07 14.13
N THR A 280 -10.76 -3.18 15.24
CA THR A 280 -10.28 -2.75 16.56
C THR A 280 -9.98 -3.97 17.40
N ASN A 281 -8.74 -4.11 17.88
CA ASN A 281 -8.38 -5.28 18.68
C ASN A 281 -8.97 -5.18 20.08
N THR A 282 -9.63 -6.24 20.53
CA THR A 282 -10.15 -6.39 21.90
C THR A 282 -9.85 -7.76 22.50
N ALA A 283 -8.91 -8.51 21.90
CA ALA A 283 -8.39 -9.78 22.41
C ALA A 283 -6.95 -9.60 22.93
N LYS A 284 -6.51 -10.52 23.78
CA LYS A 284 -5.15 -10.56 24.37
C LYS A 284 -4.47 -11.88 24.06
N ASP A 285 -3.15 -11.89 24.18
CA ASP A 285 -2.33 -13.11 24.14
C ASP A 285 -2.67 -13.96 22.92
N HIS A 286 -2.64 -13.34 21.73
CA HIS A 286 -3.10 -13.97 20.50
C HIS A 286 -2.33 -13.49 19.27
N ARG A 287 -2.40 -14.28 18.19
CA ARG A 287 -1.82 -13.97 16.89
C ARG A 287 -2.86 -14.16 15.80
N LEU A 288 -3.30 -13.05 15.21
CA LEU A 288 -4.27 -12.99 14.12
C LEU A 288 -3.54 -12.93 12.77
N ARG A 289 -3.93 -13.81 11.84
CA ARG A 289 -3.34 -13.96 10.52
C ARG A 289 -4.41 -13.96 9.43
N ILE A 290 -3.96 -13.70 8.21
CA ILE A 290 -4.73 -13.95 6.99
C ILE A 290 -4.00 -15.02 6.15
N CYS A 291 -4.75 -16.03 5.73
CA CYS A 291 -4.23 -17.24 5.09
C CYS A 291 -4.67 -17.35 3.63
N PHE A 292 -3.80 -17.94 2.82
CA PHE A 292 -4.00 -18.24 1.41
C PHE A 292 -3.64 -19.71 1.15
N ASP A 293 -4.67 -20.55 0.99
CA ASP A 293 -4.47 -21.96 0.68
C ASP A 293 -4.04 -22.14 -0.78
N LEU A 294 -3.09 -23.05 -0.97
CA LEU A 294 -2.48 -23.36 -2.25
C LEU A 294 -3.07 -24.67 -2.80
N PRO A 295 -3.36 -24.77 -4.10
CA PRO A 295 -3.82 -25.99 -4.73
C PRO A 295 -2.68 -27.01 -4.96
N PHE A 296 -1.49 -26.74 -4.44
CA PHE A 296 -0.27 -27.54 -4.57
C PHE A 296 0.53 -27.49 -3.26
N ASN A 297 1.47 -28.42 -3.10
CA ASN A 297 2.43 -28.42 -2.01
C ASN A 297 3.79 -27.95 -2.51
N THR A 298 4.55 -27.28 -1.65
CA THR A 298 5.95 -26.95 -1.88
C THR A 298 6.69 -26.81 -0.57
N ASP A 299 7.99 -27.11 -0.60
CA ASP A 299 8.87 -26.96 0.55
C ASP A 299 9.68 -25.67 0.48
N THR A 300 9.45 -24.82 -0.53
CA THR A 300 10.25 -23.61 -0.73
C THR A 300 9.44 -22.33 -0.87
N THR A 301 10.04 -21.25 -0.41
CA THR A 301 9.48 -19.89 -0.46
C THR A 301 10.54 -18.92 -0.95
N LEU A 302 10.13 -17.84 -1.60
CA LEU A 302 10.98 -16.74 -2.04
C LEU A 302 10.52 -15.47 -1.35
N THR A 303 11.26 -15.02 -0.34
CA THR A 303 10.92 -13.81 0.44
C THR A 303 11.83 -12.66 0.08
N SER A 304 11.23 -11.50 -0.19
CA SER A 304 11.98 -10.24 -0.31
C SER A 304 12.76 -9.92 0.97
N THR A 305 13.97 -9.40 0.81
CA THR A 305 14.89 -8.98 1.88
C THR A 305 15.58 -7.68 1.50
N HIS A 306 16.51 -7.21 2.34
CA HIS A 306 17.38 -6.08 2.02
C HIS A 306 18.15 -6.35 0.71
N PHE A 307 17.91 -5.51 -0.30
CA PHE A 307 18.58 -5.57 -1.61
C PHE A 307 18.47 -6.92 -2.34
N GLY A 308 17.35 -7.64 -2.20
CA GLY A 308 17.16 -8.88 -2.96
C GLY A 308 16.00 -9.75 -2.51
N CYS A 309 16.10 -11.03 -2.87
CA CYS A 309 15.19 -12.08 -2.45
C CYS A 309 15.99 -13.31 -2.00
N ILE A 310 15.50 -14.02 -1.00
CA ILE A 310 16.11 -15.24 -0.47
C ILE A 310 15.12 -16.39 -0.65
N ARG A 311 15.63 -17.50 -1.20
CA ARG A 311 14.93 -18.79 -1.18
C ARG A 311 15.10 -19.43 0.21
N ARG A 312 14.01 -19.86 0.83
CA ARG A 312 13.99 -20.49 2.16
C ARG A 312 13.22 -21.81 2.13
N SER A 313 13.59 -22.72 3.01
CA SER A 313 12.74 -23.86 3.39
C SER A 313 11.45 -23.32 3.99
N GLY A 314 10.31 -23.82 3.53
CA GLY A 314 8.99 -23.52 4.08
C GLY A 314 8.81 -24.16 5.46
N GLU A 315 9.24 -25.41 5.59
CA GLU A 315 9.14 -26.15 6.84
C GLU A 315 10.24 -25.76 7.85
N PRO A 316 9.92 -25.74 9.16
CA PRO A 316 10.91 -25.62 10.21
C PRO A 316 11.96 -26.75 10.13
N GLU A 317 13.19 -26.47 10.55
CA GLU A 317 14.21 -27.51 10.71
C GLU A 317 13.69 -28.59 11.69
N ILE A 318 13.62 -29.84 11.22
CA ILE A 318 13.29 -31.00 12.07
C ILE A 318 14.53 -31.35 12.89
N ILE A 319 14.48 -31.10 14.19
CA ILE A 319 15.54 -31.48 15.13
C ILE A 319 15.18 -32.86 15.73
N PRO A 320 16.04 -33.88 15.61
CA PRO A 320 15.83 -35.17 16.27
C PRO A 320 15.76 -35.03 17.80
N ASP A 321 14.88 -35.77 18.47
CA ASP A 321 14.67 -35.72 19.94
C ASP A 321 15.97 -35.82 20.77
N ALA A 322 16.93 -36.63 20.31
CA ALA A 322 18.23 -36.81 20.97
C ALA A 322 19.11 -35.55 20.92
N GLU A 323 18.95 -34.72 19.87
CA GLU A 323 19.67 -33.44 19.69
C GLU A 323 18.89 -32.26 20.29
N GLU A 324 17.57 -32.35 20.39
CA GLU A 324 16.73 -31.35 21.06
C GLU A 324 17.12 -31.21 22.55
N LEU A 325 17.42 -32.33 23.22
CA LEU A 325 17.90 -32.33 24.61
C LEU A 325 19.29 -31.69 24.77
N ALA A 326 20.11 -31.72 23.72
CA ALA A 326 21.43 -31.08 23.70
C ALA A 326 21.32 -29.58 23.34
N ARG A 327 20.42 -29.19 22.43
CA ARG A 327 20.14 -27.79 22.07
C ARG A 327 19.39 -27.03 23.16
N THR A 328 18.51 -27.67 23.92
CA THR A 328 17.92 -27.09 25.15
C THR A 328 18.97 -26.78 26.21
N ARG A 329 20.15 -27.41 26.15
CA ARG A 329 21.34 -27.12 26.97
C ARG A 329 22.38 -26.26 26.25
N SER A 330 22.10 -25.80 25.03
CA SER A 330 22.96 -24.88 24.29
C SER A 330 22.79 -23.45 24.77
N GLU A 331 23.68 -22.57 24.35
CA GLU A 331 23.60 -21.15 24.67
C GLU A 331 22.34 -20.46 24.09
N TYR A 332 21.68 -21.08 23.09
CA TYR A 332 20.48 -20.54 22.41
C TYR A 332 19.45 -21.64 22.12
N PRO A 333 18.60 -22.02 23.09
CA PRO A 333 17.66 -23.14 23.00
C PRO A 333 16.34 -22.80 22.29
N GLU A 334 16.31 -21.82 21.39
CA GLU A 334 15.09 -21.47 20.64
C GLU A 334 14.78 -22.54 19.58
N LYS A 335 13.52 -22.98 19.53
CA LYS A 335 13.06 -24.00 18.57
C LYS A 335 12.79 -23.37 17.20
N PRO A 336 13.12 -24.07 16.09
CA PRO A 336 12.71 -23.65 14.75
C PRO A 336 11.19 -23.52 14.66
N SER A 337 10.70 -22.38 14.18
CA SER A 337 9.27 -22.08 14.13
C SER A 337 8.66 -22.09 12.73
N GLY A 338 9.48 -22.10 11.67
CA GLY A 338 9.02 -21.91 10.28
C GLY A 338 8.58 -20.48 9.96
N ILE A 339 8.53 -19.59 10.95
CA ILE A 339 8.20 -18.17 10.78
C ILE A 339 9.36 -17.46 10.08
N GLN A 340 9.03 -16.73 9.02
CA GLN A 340 10.01 -16.11 8.13
C GLN A 340 9.89 -14.59 8.11
N PRO A 341 11.02 -13.84 8.07
CA PRO A 341 10.99 -12.40 7.93
C PRO A 341 10.89 -11.97 6.45
N GLN A 342 9.95 -11.14 6.09
CA GLN A 342 9.84 -10.54 4.76
C GLN A 342 9.90 -9.01 4.79
N LYS A 343 10.22 -8.41 3.64
CA LYS A 343 10.02 -6.97 3.41
C LYS A 343 8.68 -6.75 2.72
N GLY A 344 8.66 -6.76 1.39
CA GLY A 344 7.46 -6.39 0.63
C GLY A 344 6.62 -7.54 0.08
N PHE A 345 7.20 -8.72 -0.05
CA PHE A 345 6.50 -9.89 -0.56
C PHE A 345 7.13 -11.23 -0.17
N ILE A 346 6.29 -12.26 -0.26
CA ILE A 346 6.62 -13.67 -0.41
C ILE A 346 6.09 -14.16 -1.77
N ARG A 347 6.87 -14.97 -2.47
CA ARG A 347 6.47 -15.72 -3.67
C ARG A 347 6.58 -17.21 -3.37
N VAL A 348 5.56 -17.95 -3.77
CA VAL A 348 5.49 -19.41 -3.64
C VAL A 348 5.15 -20.00 -5.00
N GLU A 349 5.90 -21.01 -5.41
CA GLU A 349 5.89 -21.55 -6.77
C GLU A 349 5.37 -22.98 -6.75
N ASP A 350 4.48 -23.33 -7.68
CA ASP A 350 4.11 -24.72 -7.91
C ASP A 350 5.28 -25.41 -8.63
N GLU A 351 6.07 -26.22 -7.93
CA GLU A 351 7.25 -26.89 -8.48
C GLU A 351 6.90 -27.91 -9.59
N HIS A 352 5.65 -28.37 -9.64
CA HIS A 352 5.18 -29.35 -10.60
C HIS A 352 4.17 -28.79 -11.63
N GLY A 353 3.68 -27.58 -11.43
CA GLY A 353 2.75 -26.88 -12.33
C GLY A 353 3.36 -25.66 -13.01
N THR A 354 2.48 -24.77 -13.47
CA THR A 354 2.84 -23.53 -14.20
C THR A 354 2.61 -22.27 -13.39
N ASP A 355 2.01 -22.39 -12.20
CA ASP A 355 1.54 -21.24 -11.46
C ASP A 355 2.46 -20.88 -10.30
N ALA A 356 2.42 -19.61 -9.93
CA ALA A 356 3.00 -19.07 -8.72
C ALA A 356 2.06 -18.04 -8.13
N ILE A 357 2.14 -17.86 -6.82
CA ILE A 357 1.43 -16.81 -6.10
C ILE A 357 2.46 -15.91 -5.41
N THR A 358 2.27 -14.60 -5.56
CA THR A 358 3.01 -13.59 -4.79
C THR A 358 2.04 -12.89 -3.85
N VAL A 359 2.30 -12.93 -2.54
CA VAL A 359 1.57 -12.15 -1.53
C VAL A 359 2.40 -10.91 -1.16
N LEU A 360 1.76 -9.75 -1.21
CA LEU A 360 2.33 -8.41 -1.04
C LEU A 360 1.88 -7.82 0.30
N ASN A 361 2.69 -6.97 0.91
CA ASN A 361 2.32 -6.28 2.14
C ASN A 361 2.88 -4.85 2.25
N ARG A 362 2.26 -4.02 3.10
CA ARG A 362 2.84 -2.77 3.61
C ARG A 362 3.06 -2.90 5.12
N GLY A 363 4.30 -3.18 5.53
CA GLY A 363 4.69 -3.17 6.95
C GLY A 363 4.29 -4.42 7.75
N LEU A 364 4.08 -5.57 7.09
CA LEU A 364 3.77 -6.86 7.72
C LEU A 364 4.96 -7.83 7.53
N PRO A 365 5.95 -7.80 8.46
CA PRO A 365 7.23 -8.47 8.25
C PRO A 365 7.20 -9.97 8.51
N GLU A 366 6.13 -10.51 9.10
CA GLU A 366 6.05 -11.91 9.53
C GLU A 366 5.14 -12.72 8.60
N ILE A 367 5.67 -13.83 8.07
CA ILE A 367 4.98 -14.73 7.12
C ILE A 367 5.41 -16.17 7.39
N GLU A 368 4.55 -17.13 7.08
CA GLU A 368 4.83 -18.56 7.24
C GLU A 368 4.24 -19.33 6.05
N LEU A 369 4.94 -20.38 5.58
CA LEU A 369 4.36 -21.42 4.73
C LEU A 369 4.04 -22.61 5.63
N VAL A 370 2.77 -22.72 6.00
CA VAL A 370 2.28 -23.74 6.94
C VAL A 370 1.97 -25.02 6.16
N ASP A 371 2.53 -26.13 6.63
CA ASP A 371 2.32 -27.50 6.11
C ASP A 371 2.54 -27.61 4.59
N GLY A 372 3.42 -26.78 4.03
CA GLY A 372 3.74 -26.72 2.59
C GLY A 372 2.64 -26.20 1.65
N HIS A 373 1.44 -25.87 2.14
CA HIS A 373 0.29 -25.53 1.29
C HIS A 373 -0.55 -24.33 1.75
N ARG A 374 -0.12 -23.60 2.78
CA ARG A 374 -0.84 -22.41 3.25
C ARG A 374 0.12 -21.27 3.53
N ILE A 375 -0.03 -20.16 2.82
CA ILE A 375 0.69 -18.93 3.15
C ILE A 375 -0.09 -18.19 4.25
N ALA A 376 0.53 -17.97 5.41
CA ALA A 376 -0.09 -17.30 6.54
C ALA A 376 0.63 -15.98 6.88
N LEU A 377 -0.01 -14.86 6.56
CA LEU A 377 0.49 -13.50 6.80
C LEU A 377 0.00 -13.00 8.15
N THR A 378 0.91 -12.71 9.07
CA THR A 378 0.54 -12.18 10.38
C THR A 378 0.10 -10.73 10.26
N LEU A 379 -1.12 -10.43 10.73
CA LEU A 379 -1.67 -9.08 10.80
C LEU A 379 -1.35 -8.44 12.15
N LEU A 380 -1.59 -9.17 13.23
CA LEU A 380 -1.43 -8.67 14.59
C LEU A 380 -0.94 -9.79 15.51
N ARG A 381 0.00 -9.46 16.41
CA ARG A 381 0.48 -10.34 17.48
C ARG A 381 0.48 -9.54 18.78
N CYS A 382 -0.23 -10.05 19.78
CA CYS A 382 -0.47 -9.39 21.05
C CYS A 382 0.12 -10.21 22.19
N VAL A 383 1.02 -9.62 22.97
CA VAL A 383 1.70 -10.23 24.12
C VAL A 383 1.83 -9.20 25.24
N GLY A 384 2.11 -9.64 26.47
CA GLY A 384 2.18 -8.74 27.63
C GLY A 384 3.56 -8.56 28.25
N TRP A 385 4.61 -9.11 27.63
CA TRP A 385 5.94 -9.19 28.21
C TRP A 385 7.02 -8.97 27.15
N LEU A 386 8.06 -8.22 27.51
CA LEU A 386 9.25 -8.04 26.68
C LEU A 386 9.95 -9.38 26.45
N SER A 387 10.20 -10.13 27.52
CA SER A 387 10.91 -11.41 27.46
C SER A 387 10.44 -12.34 28.57
N ARG A 388 10.26 -13.61 28.23
CA ARG A 388 9.87 -14.68 29.14
C ARG A 388 10.78 -15.89 28.94
N SER A 389 10.76 -16.79 29.93
CA SER A 389 11.53 -18.05 29.93
C SER A 389 10.67 -19.27 30.29
N ASP A 390 9.38 -19.08 30.55
CA ASP A 390 8.44 -20.09 31.06
C ASP A 390 7.60 -20.73 29.94
N TYR A 391 8.18 -20.95 28.76
CA TYR A 391 7.54 -21.63 27.63
C TYR A 391 8.55 -22.43 26.79
N PRO A 392 8.13 -23.55 26.17
CA PRO A 392 9.03 -24.51 25.56
C PRO A 392 9.70 -24.03 24.28
N GLU A 393 9.10 -23.09 23.53
CA GLU A 393 9.66 -22.58 22.29
C GLU A 393 10.98 -21.81 22.52
N ARG A 394 11.11 -21.14 23.68
CA ARG A 394 12.37 -20.56 24.15
C ARG A 394 12.42 -20.57 25.70
N PRO A 395 13.01 -21.61 26.33
CA PRO A 395 13.02 -21.77 27.79
C PRO A 395 14.10 -20.92 28.50
N ILE A 396 14.45 -19.75 27.95
CA ILE A 396 15.39 -18.77 28.50
C ILE A 396 14.94 -17.36 28.14
N HIS A 397 15.43 -16.33 28.83
CA HIS A 397 15.16 -14.94 28.46
C HIS A 397 16.03 -14.48 27.27
N ALA A 398 15.41 -13.83 26.27
CA ALA A 398 16.12 -13.12 25.19
C ALA A 398 16.50 -11.67 25.59
N GLY A 399 15.83 -11.14 26.60
CA GLY A 399 16.06 -9.81 27.18
C GLY A 399 15.47 -9.68 28.59
N PRO A 400 15.39 -8.47 29.17
CA PRO A 400 14.83 -8.24 30.50
C PRO A 400 13.40 -8.78 30.64
N GLY A 401 13.12 -9.48 31.74
CA GLY A 401 11.81 -10.03 32.05
C GLY A 401 10.83 -8.99 32.56
N GLU A 402 10.44 -8.05 31.71
CA GLU A 402 9.60 -6.90 32.06
C GLU A 402 8.20 -7.01 31.45
N GLU A 403 7.18 -6.55 32.17
CA GLU A 403 5.82 -6.44 31.65
C GLU A 403 5.71 -5.30 30.64
N THR A 404 5.07 -5.59 29.51
CA THR A 404 4.78 -4.63 28.45
C THR A 404 3.28 -4.63 28.14
N PRO A 405 2.42 -4.16 29.05
CA PRO A 405 0.96 -4.22 28.88
C PRO A 405 0.45 -3.50 27.63
N GLY A 406 1.21 -2.53 27.11
CA GLY A 406 0.93 -1.85 25.84
C GLY A 406 1.03 -2.76 24.61
N ALA A 407 1.91 -3.77 24.64
CA ALA A 407 2.12 -4.72 23.53
C ALA A 407 0.95 -5.69 23.32
N GLN A 408 -0.09 -5.62 24.16
CA GLN A 408 -1.37 -6.29 23.94
C GLN A 408 -2.23 -5.56 22.91
N GLU A 409 -1.91 -4.30 22.60
CA GLU A 409 -2.60 -3.52 21.57
C GLU A 409 -4.13 -3.45 21.79
N MET A 410 -4.51 -3.26 23.05
CA MET A 410 -5.91 -3.28 23.48
C MET A 410 -6.65 -2.02 23.05
N ASN A 411 -7.81 -2.21 22.42
CA ASN A 411 -8.68 -1.16 21.89
C ASN A 411 -7.99 -0.25 20.85
N THR A 412 -6.91 -0.73 20.24
CA THR A 412 -6.24 -0.07 19.13
C THR A 412 -6.97 -0.39 17.83
N GLU A 413 -7.27 0.65 17.03
CA GLU A 413 -7.76 0.50 15.67
C GLU A 413 -6.58 0.27 14.72
N TYR A 414 -6.70 -0.73 13.87
CA TYR A 414 -5.72 -1.06 12.85
C TYR A 414 -6.30 -0.99 11.45
N GLU A 415 -5.44 -0.58 10.53
CA GLU A 415 -5.65 -0.68 9.09
C GLU A 415 -4.45 -1.43 8.49
N PHE A 416 -4.70 -2.62 7.96
CA PHE A 416 -3.68 -3.48 7.36
C PHE A 416 -3.81 -3.44 5.84
N HIS A 417 -2.69 -3.28 5.14
CA HIS A 417 -2.65 -3.31 3.68
C HIS A 417 -1.81 -4.48 3.17
N TYR A 418 -2.44 -5.33 2.38
CA TYR A 418 -1.79 -6.45 1.70
C TYR A 418 -2.45 -6.69 0.35
N GLY A 419 -1.91 -7.61 -0.43
CA GLY A 419 -2.45 -7.97 -1.72
C GLY A 419 -1.87 -9.27 -2.20
N PHE A 420 -2.36 -9.77 -3.33
CA PHE A 420 -1.79 -10.96 -3.94
C PHE A 420 -1.96 -10.95 -5.46
N VAL A 421 -1.11 -11.72 -6.11
CA VAL A 421 -1.08 -11.91 -7.56
C VAL A 421 -0.87 -13.40 -7.81
N VAL A 422 -1.76 -14.02 -8.58
CA VAL A 422 -1.49 -15.33 -9.19
C VAL A 422 -0.94 -15.08 -10.59
N HIS A 423 0.19 -15.70 -10.91
CA HIS A 423 0.91 -15.49 -12.16
C HIS A 423 1.61 -16.79 -12.59
N SER A 424 2.20 -16.78 -13.79
CA SER A 424 3.02 -17.89 -14.25
C SER A 424 4.33 -17.98 -13.44
N ARG A 425 4.77 -19.19 -13.13
CA ARG A 425 6.05 -19.46 -12.45
C ARG A 425 7.24 -19.07 -13.32
N GLU A 426 7.08 -19.08 -14.64
CA GLU A 426 8.11 -18.68 -15.61
C GLU A 426 8.37 -17.17 -15.60
N GLU A 427 7.49 -16.36 -15.00
CA GLU A 427 7.74 -14.94 -14.74
C GLU A 427 8.96 -14.75 -13.86
N SER A 428 9.83 -13.81 -14.23
CA SER A 428 11.04 -13.49 -13.46
C SER A 428 10.70 -12.95 -12.07
N LEU A 429 11.69 -12.96 -11.18
CA LEU A 429 11.53 -12.42 -9.84
C LEU A 429 11.26 -10.90 -9.86
N SER A 430 11.70 -10.20 -10.92
CA SER A 430 11.42 -8.78 -11.10
C SER A 430 9.92 -8.50 -11.21
N THR A 431 9.11 -9.41 -11.75
CA THR A 431 7.65 -9.25 -11.81
C THR A 431 7.03 -9.14 -10.41
N SER A 432 7.40 -10.04 -9.48
CA SER A 432 6.94 -9.99 -8.08
C SER A 432 7.40 -8.71 -7.38
N ALA A 433 8.67 -8.32 -7.58
CA ALA A 433 9.23 -7.12 -6.99
C ALA A 433 8.62 -5.83 -7.57
N GLU A 434 8.26 -5.77 -8.86
CA GLU A 434 7.51 -4.64 -9.43
C GLU A 434 6.10 -4.51 -8.87
N GLN A 435 5.40 -5.64 -8.71
CA GLN A 435 4.08 -5.63 -8.09
C GLN A 435 4.15 -5.14 -6.64
N ALA A 436 5.20 -5.53 -5.90
CA ALA A 436 5.47 -5.02 -4.56
C ALA A 436 5.76 -3.52 -4.55
N ASP A 437 6.64 -3.01 -5.42
CA ASP A 437 6.98 -1.58 -5.45
C ASP A 437 5.76 -0.70 -5.77
N VAL A 438 4.99 -1.07 -6.80
CA VAL A 438 3.76 -0.36 -7.18
C VAL A 438 2.69 -0.49 -6.10
N PHE A 439 2.65 -1.61 -5.38
CA PHE A 439 1.74 -1.78 -4.25
C PHE A 439 2.18 -0.95 -3.04
N GLN A 440 3.47 -0.72 -2.81
CA GLN A 440 3.96 -0.02 -1.62
C GLN A 440 4.06 1.49 -1.79
N SER A 441 4.25 1.95 -3.02
CA SER A 441 4.50 3.36 -3.33
C SER A 441 3.49 3.88 -4.33
N ASP A 442 2.59 4.72 -3.84
CA ASP A 442 1.66 5.44 -4.71
C ASP A 442 2.41 6.55 -5.47
N PRO A 443 2.11 6.77 -6.77
CA PRO A 443 2.73 7.85 -7.51
C PRO A 443 2.27 9.21 -7.00
N VAL A 444 3.18 10.19 -7.04
CA VAL A 444 2.85 11.58 -6.71
C VAL A 444 2.21 12.24 -7.92
N VAL A 445 0.99 12.76 -7.75
CA VAL A 445 0.22 13.44 -8.81
C VAL A 445 -0.09 14.87 -8.37
N PHE A 446 0.13 15.83 -9.27
CA PHE A 446 -0.25 17.22 -9.08
C PHE A 446 -0.83 17.79 -10.39
N THR A 447 -1.83 18.65 -10.25
CA THR A 447 -2.51 19.31 -11.38
C THR A 447 -1.94 20.72 -11.56
N LEU A 448 -1.76 21.14 -12.81
CA LEU A 448 -1.32 22.50 -13.19
C LEU A 448 -2.41 23.15 -14.05
N ASP A 449 -2.69 24.44 -13.80
CA ASP A 449 -3.74 25.17 -14.53
C ASP A 449 -3.34 25.55 -15.97
N SER A 450 -2.11 26.01 -16.18
CA SER A 450 -1.67 26.49 -17.50
C SER A 450 -0.15 26.46 -17.73
N ALA A 451 0.59 25.63 -16.99
CA ALA A 451 2.05 25.54 -17.11
C ALA A 451 2.48 24.27 -17.84
N GLU A 452 3.29 24.43 -18.88
CA GLU A 452 4.00 23.34 -19.52
C GLU A 452 5.26 23.00 -18.70
N PRO A 453 5.42 21.75 -18.21
CA PRO A 453 6.65 21.38 -17.53
C PRO A 453 7.84 21.49 -18.50
N PRO A 454 9.01 21.97 -18.05
CA PRO A 454 10.22 21.94 -18.87
C PRO A 454 10.47 20.53 -19.41
N GLN A 455 10.85 20.43 -20.69
CA GLN A 455 11.12 19.14 -21.34
C GLN A 455 12.15 18.30 -20.57
N THR A 456 13.08 18.94 -19.87
CA THR A 456 14.09 18.30 -19.02
C THR A 456 13.50 17.50 -17.86
N LEU A 457 12.30 17.84 -17.37
CA LEU A 457 11.59 17.05 -16.34
C LEU A 457 10.90 15.81 -16.92
N LEU A 458 10.53 15.86 -18.20
CA LEU A 458 9.89 14.75 -18.91
C LEU A 458 10.90 13.70 -19.39
N SER A 459 12.17 14.10 -19.52
CA SER A 459 13.29 13.19 -19.81
C SER A 459 13.74 12.48 -18.53
N PRO A 460 13.84 11.14 -18.52
CA PRO A 460 14.34 10.41 -17.36
C PRO A 460 15.81 10.75 -17.11
N LEU A 461 16.16 10.96 -15.84
CA LEU A 461 17.55 11.16 -15.44
C LEU A 461 18.38 9.90 -15.71
N VAL A 462 17.79 8.75 -15.38
CA VAL A 462 18.30 7.41 -15.63
C VAL A 462 17.15 6.51 -16.04
N GLN A 463 17.35 5.71 -17.08
CA GLN A 463 16.40 4.69 -17.52
C GLN A 463 17.11 3.33 -17.62
N LEU A 464 16.53 2.34 -16.97
CA LEU A 464 17.02 0.96 -16.98
C LEU A 464 16.29 0.17 -18.08
N ASN A 465 17.05 -0.57 -18.89
CA ASN A 465 16.49 -1.44 -19.92
C ASN A 465 16.14 -2.86 -19.40
N ASN A 466 16.52 -3.16 -18.16
CA ASN A 466 16.33 -4.46 -17.52
C ASN A 466 15.85 -4.25 -16.07
N GLN A 467 14.76 -4.92 -15.71
CA GLN A 467 14.07 -4.79 -14.42
C GLN A 467 14.65 -5.71 -13.34
N THR A 468 15.60 -6.59 -13.69
CA THR A 468 16.39 -7.38 -12.74
C THR A 468 17.26 -6.50 -11.85
N VAL A 469 17.85 -5.43 -12.39
CA VAL A 469 18.60 -4.46 -11.60
C VAL A 469 17.64 -3.37 -11.13
N ARG A 470 17.72 -3.05 -9.84
CA ARG A 470 16.77 -2.14 -9.19
C ARG A 470 17.51 -0.98 -8.53
N ILE A 471 16.82 0.14 -8.41
CA ILE A 471 17.32 1.33 -7.70
C ILE A 471 16.73 1.32 -6.30
N SER A 472 17.60 1.28 -5.29
CA SER A 472 17.21 1.38 -3.88
C SER A 472 17.25 2.82 -3.36
N SER A 473 18.10 3.66 -3.93
CA SER A 473 18.20 5.07 -3.58
C SER A 473 18.75 5.89 -4.75
N MET A 474 18.27 7.12 -4.87
CA MET A 474 18.75 8.14 -5.79
C MET A 474 18.79 9.47 -5.02
N ARG A 475 19.97 10.09 -4.92
CA ARG A 475 20.17 11.31 -4.11
C ARG A 475 21.22 12.24 -4.70
N MET A 476 21.03 13.54 -4.49
CA MET A 476 22.04 14.55 -4.84
C MET A 476 23.16 14.60 -3.80
N ARG A 477 24.42 14.62 -4.26
CA ARG A 477 25.62 14.81 -3.44
C ARG A 477 26.71 15.50 -4.25
N ASN A 478 27.23 16.63 -3.78
CA ASN A 478 28.34 17.37 -4.41
C ASN A 478 28.14 17.57 -5.93
N ASN A 479 27.00 18.14 -6.32
CA ASN A 479 26.61 18.35 -7.73
C ASN A 479 26.60 17.07 -8.61
N SER A 480 26.47 15.90 -7.99
CA SER A 480 26.36 14.61 -8.68
C SER A 480 25.17 13.84 -8.13
N VAL A 481 24.57 12.99 -8.95
CA VAL A 481 23.50 12.10 -8.53
C VAL A 481 24.14 10.78 -8.11
N LEU A 482 24.00 10.41 -6.85
CA LEU A 482 24.43 9.13 -6.32
C LEU A 482 23.25 8.16 -6.38
N ILE A 483 23.43 7.05 -7.09
CA ILE A 483 22.43 5.99 -7.23
C ILE A 483 22.99 4.70 -6.66
N THR A 484 22.21 4.02 -5.83
CA THR A 484 22.52 2.67 -5.34
C THR A 484 21.64 1.65 -6.07
N PHE A 485 22.28 0.86 -6.91
CA PHE A 485 21.70 -0.26 -7.63
C PHE A 485 21.87 -1.55 -6.86
N TYR A 486 21.00 -2.52 -7.11
CA TYR A 486 21.22 -3.91 -6.72
C TYR A 486 20.69 -4.88 -7.76
N ASN A 487 21.41 -5.97 -7.97
CA ASN A 487 20.97 -7.09 -8.80
C ASN A 487 20.02 -7.99 -8.00
N LEU A 488 18.80 -8.19 -8.49
CA LEU A 488 17.81 -9.04 -7.84
C LEU A 488 18.12 -10.54 -8.02
N GLU A 489 18.80 -10.90 -9.11
CA GLU A 489 19.01 -12.29 -9.52
C GLU A 489 20.30 -12.87 -8.92
N ASN A 490 20.33 -14.21 -8.85
CA ASN A 490 21.52 -14.96 -8.45
C ASN A 490 22.39 -15.34 -9.67
N SER A 491 22.46 -14.46 -10.66
CA SER A 491 23.27 -14.62 -11.86
C SER A 491 23.87 -13.27 -12.24
N PRO A 492 25.06 -13.24 -12.89
CA PRO A 492 25.60 -12.00 -13.42
C PRO A 492 24.64 -11.38 -14.45
N VAL A 493 24.59 -10.06 -14.51
CA VAL A 493 23.78 -9.33 -15.49
C VAL A 493 24.51 -8.08 -15.97
N ASP A 494 24.51 -7.90 -17.28
CA ASP A 494 24.89 -6.65 -17.92
C ASP A 494 23.62 -5.88 -18.28
N ILE A 495 23.59 -4.60 -17.92
CA ILE A 495 22.48 -3.72 -18.27
C ILE A 495 23.00 -2.50 -19.03
N GLU A 496 22.15 -1.99 -19.92
CA GLU A 496 22.36 -0.70 -20.53
C GLU A 496 21.53 0.32 -19.77
N VAL A 497 22.22 1.34 -19.26
CA VAL A 497 21.63 2.43 -18.51
C VAL A 497 21.66 3.65 -19.40
N ARG A 498 20.49 4.08 -19.85
CA ARG A 498 20.36 5.35 -20.54
C ARG A 498 20.41 6.48 -19.52
N VAL A 499 21.20 7.50 -19.78
CA VAL A 499 21.41 8.66 -18.92
C VAL A 499 21.03 9.95 -19.64
N ALA A 500 20.57 10.96 -18.91
CA ALA A 500 20.29 12.26 -19.51
C ALA A 500 21.55 12.91 -20.13
N GLU A 501 21.39 13.70 -21.21
CA GLU A 501 22.47 14.32 -21.99
C GLU A 501 23.48 15.15 -21.15
N HIS A 502 23.01 15.73 -20.05
CA HIS A 502 23.81 16.55 -19.15
C HIS A 502 24.66 15.74 -18.16
N ILE A 503 24.54 14.40 -18.15
CA ILE A 503 25.42 13.51 -17.41
C ILE A 503 26.67 13.25 -18.26
N LYS A 504 27.84 13.68 -17.78
CA LYS A 504 29.10 13.59 -18.54
C LYS A 504 30.03 12.47 -18.09
N LYS A 505 29.82 11.95 -16.88
CA LYS A 505 30.67 10.91 -16.31
C LYS A 505 29.86 10.05 -15.35
N VAL A 506 30.06 8.74 -15.42
CA VAL A 506 29.54 7.79 -14.46
C VAL A 506 30.71 7.07 -13.80
N SER A 507 30.73 7.04 -12.47
CA SER A 507 31.78 6.38 -11.69
C SER A 507 31.17 5.43 -10.68
N GLU A 508 31.65 4.19 -10.64
CA GLU A 508 31.40 3.28 -9.52
C GLU A 508 32.21 3.75 -8.32
N ILE A 509 31.58 3.72 -7.15
CA ILE A 509 32.19 4.15 -5.89
C ILE A 509 31.97 3.10 -4.78
N ARG A 510 32.86 3.11 -3.80
CA ARG A 510 32.61 2.43 -2.51
C ARG A 510 31.74 3.29 -1.59
N MET A 511 31.30 2.71 -0.48
CA MET A 511 30.52 3.42 0.54
C MET A 511 31.24 4.64 1.12
N ASP A 512 32.59 4.59 1.20
CA ASP A 512 33.42 5.73 1.65
C ASP A 512 33.54 6.86 0.60
N GLY A 513 33.02 6.66 -0.61
CA GLY A 513 33.09 7.62 -1.71
C GLY A 513 34.28 7.44 -2.65
N SER A 514 35.20 6.51 -2.39
CA SER A 514 36.33 6.24 -3.27
C SER A 514 35.88 5.64 -4.61
N THR A 515 36.38 6.20 -5.72
CA THR A 515 36.07 5.71 -7.07
C THR A 515 36.80 4.40 -7.36
N THR A 516 36.09 3.39 -7.81
CA THR A 516 36.64 2.08 -8.21
C THR A 516 36.78 1.96 -9.72
N LYS A 517 35.79 2.46 -10.47
CA LYS A 517 35.74 2.38 -11.92
C LYS A 517 35.07 3.63 -12.48
N THR A 518 35.55 4.12 -13.62
CA THR A 518 34.86 5.17 -14.39
C THR A 518 34.43 4.57 -15.71
N HIS A 519 33.21 4.88 -16.10
CA HIS A 519 32.61 4.41 -17.35
C HIS A 519 32.55 5.54 -18.37
N SER A 520 32.80 5.19 -19.62
CA SER A 520 32.56 6.07 -20.76
C SER A 520 31.08 6.03 -21.12
N ILE A 521 30.51 7.19 -21.44
CA ILE A 521 29.14 7.31 -21.94
C ILE A 521 29.22 7.36 -23.47
N SER A 522 28.46 6.49 -24.14
CA SER A 522 28.35 6.45 -25.60
C SER A 522 26.90 6.63 -26.00
N ALA A 523 26.59 7.65 -26.80
CA ALA A 523 25.23 7.94 -27.26
C ALA A 523 24.18 7.90 -26.12
N GLU A 524 24.44 8.61 -25.01
CA GLU A 524 23.58 8.64 -23.80
C GLU A 524 23.45 7.30 -23.06
N ASN A 525 24.28 6.30 -23.35
CA ASN A 525 24.22 5.00 -22.71
C ASN A 525 25.52 4.67 -21.98
N VAL A 526 25.37 3.97 -20.85
CA VAL A 526 26.46 3.36 -20.10
C VAL A 526 26.14 1.91 -19.79
N THR A 527 27.08 1.01 -20.06
CA THR A 527 26.94 -0.41 -19.70
C THR A 527 27.45 -0.61 -18.27
N LEU A 528 26.60 -1.17 -17.42
CA LEU A 528 26.96 -1.56 -16.06
C LEU A 528 26.83 -3.08 -15.92
N SER A 529 27.89 -3.70 -15.41
CA SER A 529 27.96 -5.14 -15.13
C SER A 529 27.77 -5.39 -13.65
N PHE A 530 26.91 -6.36 -13.32
CA PHE A 530 26.60 -6.75 -11.96
C PHE A 530 26.88 -8.22 -11.73
N GLU A 531 27.62 -8.53 -10.67
CA GLU A 531 27.73 -9.90 -10.16
C GLU A 531 26.41 -10.36 -9.52
N PRO A 532 26.21 -11.68 -9.27
CA PRO A 532 25.05 -12.20 -8.57
C PRO A 532 24.80 -11.43 -7.27
N ARG A 533 23.60 -10.85 -7.11
CA ARG A 533 23.19 -10.09 -5.91
C ARG A 533 24.09 -8.90 -5.54
N GLU A 534 24.86 -8.37 -6.48
CA GLU A 534 25.75 -7.23 -6.21
C GLU A 534 24.95 -5.96 -5.88
N ILE A 535 25.37 -5.25 -4.84
CA ILE A 535 24.97 -3.87 -4.55
C ILE A 535 26.05 -2.94 -5.11
N LYS A 536 25.67 -2.06 -6.03
CA LYS A 536 26.61 -1.15 -6.70
C LYS A 536 26.20 0.30 -6.50
N MET A 537 27.14 1.13 -6.05
CA MET A 537 26.93 2.56 -5.91
C MET A 537 27.62 3.29 -7.06
N CYS A 538 26.89 4.15 -7.76
CA CYS A 538 27.41 4.93 -8.87
C CYS A 538 27.13 6.42 -8.69
N THR A 539 28.11 7.28 -8.97
CA THR A 539 27.94 8.72 -9.10
C THR A 539 27.80 9.12 -10.56
N PHE A 540 26.72 9.82 -10.89
CA PHE A 540 26.43 10.41 -12.18
C PHE A 540 26.72 11.90 -12.08
N HIS A 541 27.81 12.34 -12.69
CA HIS A 541 28.28 13.72 -12.61
C HIS A 541 27.52 14.59 -13.60
N LEU A 542 26.84 15.60 -13.07
CA LEU A 542 26.13 16.62 -13.85
C LEU A 542 27.13 17.63 -14.40
N GLN A 543 26.72 18.31 -15.48
CA GLN A 543 27.47 19.41 -16.09
C GLN A 543 27.65 20.61 -15.17
#